data_AF-A0A7X8ZWR2-F1
#
_entry.id   AF-A0A7X8ZWR2-F1
#
_cell.length_a   1.000
_cell.length_b   1.000
_cell.length_c   1.000
_cell.angle_alpha   90.00
_cell.angle_beta   90.00
_cell.angle_gamma   90.00
#
_symmetry.space_group_name_H-M   'P 1'
#
loop_
_entity.id
_entity.type
_entity.pdbx_description
1 polymer ?
#
loop_
_entity_poly.entity_id
_entity_poly.type
_entity_poly.pdbx_seq_one_letter_code
_entity_poly.pdbx_strand_id
1 'polypeptide(L)'
;MAKKQKMRNFLVALFFSLLLLSTFINPSDYQKTFQATLFLWVKYVIPSLVPLYIVGNILAAYPFLSFFFYPLFKNLFHFESQKSCSLFLLSFIIGQPSITLLIKQAFDKETVSIREANRLMRFTSHLSPLFIIAMVSGKPFLARTGYLIVLSQVFASCLLAFLSKGTSKKMSSIPLETEVGFSYLIEECPLLLLKILMIMIIVSLLRFPVLTFLPGFGKILFGRYLLDLFEITTGLASIIKYPLQLPVLTALIGFTISLSGLCIIFQTLYAVKKTSLKLASYLFFRLIHGLISGAVCLVCELLL
;
A
#
# COMPACT_ATOMS: atom_id res chain seq x y z
N MET A 1 -0.82 -14.54 33.85
CA MET A 1 -1.45 -13.64 32.86
C MET A 1 -1.54 -12.17 33.30
N ALA A 2 -1.90 -11.87 34.56
CA ALA A 2 -2.07 -10.49 35.05
C ALA A 2 -0.82 -9.59 34.96
N LYS A 3 0.40 -10.11 35.25
CA LYS A 3 1.65 -9.32 35.15
C LYS A 3 1.97 -8.89 33.70
N LYS A 4 1.75 -9.78 32.73
CA LYS A 4 1.93 -9.49 31.29
C LYS A 4 0.93 -8.44 30.79
N GLN A 5 -0.32 -8.53 31.27
CA GLN A 5 -1.35 -7.54 30.97
C GLN A 5 -1.02 -6.16 31.56
N LYS A 6 -0.61 -6.11 32.84
CA LYS A 6 -0.21 -4.86 33.50
C LYS A 6 0.97 -4.20 32.79
N MET A 7 2.00 -4.98 32.43
CA MET A 7 3.16 -4.48 31.68
C MET A 7 2.75 -3.92 30.32
N ARG A 8 1.90 -4.63 29.57
CA ARG A 8 1.38 -4.14 28.28
C ARG A 8 0.64 -2.82 28.44
N ASN A 9 -0.24 -2.72 29.42
CA ASN A 9 -1.02 -1.49 29.67
C ASN A 9 -0.10 -0.33 30.06
N PHE A 10 0.92 -0.58 30.88
CA PHE A 10 1.93 0.41 31.25
C PHE A 10 2.70 0.91 30.03
N LEU A 11 3.19 0.02 29.17
CA LEU A 11 3.92 0.40 27.95
C LEU A 11 3.05 1.20 26.98
N VAL A 12 1.78 0.83 26.81
CA VAL A 12 0.83 1.56 25.99
C VAL A 12 0.58 2.96 26.56
N ALA A 13 0.32 3.06 27.86
CA ALA A 13 0.11 4.34 28.54
C ALA A 13 1.35 5.23 28.42
N LEU A 14 2.55 4.69 28.68
CA LEU A 14 3.81 5.42 28.53
C LEU A 14 3.99 5.96 27.11
N PHE A 15 3.75 5.13 26.09
CA PHE A 15 3.84 5.55 24.69
C PHE A 15 2.90 6.72 24.37
N PHE A 16 1.62 6.63 24.76
CA PHE A 16 0.66 7.70 24.52
C PHE A 16 0.95 8.96 25.34
N SER A 17 1.47 8.83 26.56
CA SER A 17 1.92 9.97 27.36
C SER A 17 3.11 10.68 26.72
N LEU A 18 4.08 9.93 26.18
CA LEU A 18 5.22 10.50 25.45
C LEU A 18 4.78 11.16 24.14
N LEU A 19 3.82 10.55 23.43
CA LEU A 19 3.21 11.15 22.25
C LEU A 19 2.56 12.49 22.61
N LEU A 20 1.70 12.52 23.62
CA LEU A 20 1.04 13.75 24.06
C LEU A 20 2.05 14.82 24.49
N LEU A 21 3.04 14.46 25.32
CA LEU A 21 4.10 15.36 25.75
C LEU A 21 4.89 15.94 24.56
N SER A 22 5.21 15.10 23.57
CA SER A 22 5.92 15.54 22.36
C SER A 22 5.14 16.57 21.54
N THR A 23 3.81 16.52 21.56
CA THR A 23 2.98 17.53 20.88
C THR A 23 3.00 18.88 21.60
N PHE A 24 3.08 18.87 22.94
CA PHE A 24 3.20 20.10 23.74
C PHE A 24 4.59 20.74 23.67
N ILE A 25 5.65 19.93 23.54
CA ILE A 25 7.03 20.43 23.40
C ILE A 25 7.24 21.08 22.02
N ASN A 26 6.70 20.48 20.96
CA ASN A 26 6.92 20.93 19.58
C ASN A 26 5.59 21.25 18.84
N PRO A 27 4.78 22.22 19.33
CA PRO A 27 3.43 22.46 18.80
C PRO A 27 3.45 22.99 17.35
N SER A 28 4.46 23.78 16.99
CA SER A 28 4.60 24.33 15.64
C SER A 28 4.93 23.24 14.60
N ASP A 29 5.82 22.30 14.93
CA ASP A 29 6.17 21.19 14.04
C ASP A 29 5.04 20.17 13.93
N TYR A 30 4.27 19.98 15.01
CA TYR A 30 3.04 19.21 15.00
C TYR A 30 2.05 19.78 13.99
N GLN A 31 1.75 21.08 14.09
CA GLN A 31 0.83 21.76 13.17
C GLN A 31 1.32 21.71 11.73
N LYS A 32 2.63 21.94 11.49
CA LYS A 32 3.23 21.81 10.15
C LYS A 32 3.10 20.40 9.59
N THR A 33 3.33 19.37 10.42
CA THR A 33 3.18 17.96 9.99
C THR A 33 1.74 17.64 9.63
N PHE A 34 0.78 18.10 10.43
CA PHE A 34 -0.64 17.92 10.14
C PHE A 34 -1.02 18.58 8.80
N GLN A 35 -0.65 19.86 8.61
CA GLN A 35 -0.93 20.61 7.38
C GLN A 35 -0.24 19.98 6.16
N ALA A 36 1.03 19.57 6.29
CA ALA A 36 1.75 18.91 5.21
C ALA A 36 1.10 17.57 4.83
N THR A 37 0.63 16.79 5.81
CA THR A 37 -0.07 15.53 5.56
C THR A 37 -1.38 15.76 4.81
N LEU A 38 -2.17 16.74 5.26
CA LEU A 38 -3.42 17.14 4.60
C LEU A 38 -3.17 17.63 3.17
N PHE A 39 -2.16 18.48 2.98
CA PHE A 39 -1.78 18.99 1.67
C PHE A 39 -1.38 17.86 0.72
N LEU A 40 -0.54 16.93 1.15
CA LEU A 40 -0.13 15.78 0.33
C LEU A 40 -1.30 14.86 0.01
N TRP A 41 -2.24 14.68 0.95
CA TRP A 41 -3.46 13.92 0.70
C TRP A 41 -4.34 14.57 -0.39
N VAL A 42 -4.58 15.88 -0.32
CA VAL A 42 -5.30 16.61 -1.37
C VAL A 42 -4.54 16.57 -2.71
N LYS A 43 -3.22 16.74 -2.68
CA LYS A 43 -2.40 16.87 -3.88
C LYS A 43 -2.22 15.54 -4.63
N TYR A 44 -2.06 14.43 -3.92
CA TYR A 44 -1.65 13.17 -4.54
C TYR A 44 -2.62 12.02 -4.29
N VAL A 45 -3.22 11.94 -3.10
CA VAL A 45 -4.07 10.79 -2.73
C VAL A 45 -5.46 10.91 -3.33
N ILE A 46 -6.14 12.06 -3.18
CA ILE A 46 -7.48 12.26 -3.77
C ILE A 46 -7.46 12.12 -5.31
N PRO A 47 -6.58 12.82 -6.05
CA PRO A 47 -6.63 12.82 -7.51
C PRO A 47 -6.25 11.47 -8.11
N SER A 48 -5.53 10.63 -7.36
CA SER A 48 -5.22 9.26 -7.80
C SER A 48 -6.31 8.27 -7.42
N LEU A 49 -6.84 8.31 -6.20
CA LEU A 49 -7.79 7.32 -5.71
C LEU A 49 -9.18 7.48 -6.32
N VAL A 50 -9.72 8.69 -6.45
CA VAL A 50 -11.09 8.90 -6.96
C VAL A 50 -11.30 8.27 -8.34
N PRO A 51 -10.52 8.62 -9.39
CA PRO A 51 -10.75 8.07 -10.73
C PRO A 51 -10.54 6.55 -10.76
N LEU A 52 -9.53 6.06 -10.03
CA LEU A 52 -9.23 4.63 -10.00
C LEU A 52 -10.22 3.82 -9.18
N TYR A 53 -10.83 4.41 -8.16
CA TYR A 53 -11.93 3.79 -7.41
C TYR A 53 -13.16 3.62 -8.30
N ILE A 54 -13.50 4.64 -9.10
CA ILE A 54 -14.61 4.58 -10.07
C ILE A 54 -14.34 3.50 -11.13
N VAL A 55 -13.20 3.60 -11.82
CA VAL A 55 -12.81 2.64 -12.87
C VAL A 55 -12.68 1.23 -12.31
N GLY A 56 -12.10 1.09 -11.12
CA GLY A 56 -11.93 -0.17 -10.41
C GLY A 56 -13.23 -0.90 -10.15
N ASN A 57 -14.24 -0.18 -9.66
CA ASN A 57 -15.55 -0.75 -9.39
C ASN A 57 -16.30 -1.14 -10.67
N ILE A 58 -16.18 -0.34 -11.74
CA ILE A 58 -16.73 -0.69 -13.07
C ILE A 58 -16.06 -1.96 -13.61
N LEU A 59 -14.73 -2.03 -13.60
CA LEU A 59 -13.99 -3.20 -14.09
C LEU A 59 -14.17 -4.45 -13.20
N ALA A 60 -14.52 -4.26 -11.91
CA ALA A 60 -14.91 -5.35 -11.03
C ALA A 60 -16.30 -5.91 -11.35
N ALA A 61 -17.21 -5.05 -11.82
CA ALA A 61 -18.57 -5.41 -12.24
C ALA A 61 -18.59 -6.07 -13.63
N TYR A 62 -17.74 -5.58 -14.55
CA TYR A 62 -17.62 -6.08 -15.92
C TYR A 62 -16.28 -6.78 -16.11
N PRO A 63 -16.21 -8.12 -15.95
CA PRO A 63 -14.95 -8.88 -15.97
C PRO A 63 -14.35 -9.04 -17.38
N PHE A 64 -14.43 -8.02 -18.23
CA PHE A 64 -13.89 -8.03 -19.59
C PHE A 64 -12.39 -8.32 -19.62
N LEU A 65 -11.61 -7.69 -18.72
CA LEU A 65 -10.17 -7.97 -18.61
C LEU A 65 -9.90 -9.42 -18.27
N SER A 66 -10.55 -9.96 -17.23
CA SER A 66 -10.28 -11.35 -16.85
C SER A 66 -10.83 -12.34 -17.87
N PHE A 67 -11.90 -12.01 -18.60
CA PHE A 67 -12.39 -12.85 -19.69
C PHE A 67 -11.30 -13.07 -20.76
N PHE A 68 -10.60 -12.01 -21.16
CA PHE A 68 -9.53 -12.11 -22.16
C PHE A 68 -8.25 -12.76 -21.62
N PHE A 69 -7.82 -12.40 -20.40
CA PHE A 69 -6.54 -12.84 -19.86
C PHE A 69 -6.58 -14.17 -19.10
N TYR A 70 -7.74 -14.60 -18.60
CA TYR A 70 -7.85 -15.82 -17.79
C TYR A 70 -7.37 -17.10 -18.50
N PRO A 71 -7.65 -17.34 -19.80
CA PRO A 71 -7.13 -18.52 -20.50
C PRO A 71 -5.60 -18.64 -20.42
N LEU A 72 -4.90 -17.51 -20.54
CA LEU A 72 -3.44 -17.43 -20.45
C LEU A 72 -2.96 -17.52 -18.99
N PHE A 73 -3.59 -16.74 -18.11
CA PHE A 73 -3.09 -16.51 -16.76
C PHE A 73 -3.45 -17.60 -15.76
N LYS A 74 -4.52 -18.36 -16.02
CA LYS A 74 -4.97 -19.43 -15.12
C LYS A 74 -3.87 -20.44 -14.85
N ASN A 75 -3.18 -20.90 -15.90
CA ASN A 75 -2.13 -21.90 -15.76
C ASN A 75 -0.79 -21.26 -15.40
N LEU A 76 -0.48 -20.08 -15.94
CA LEU A 76 0.76 -19.37 -15.66
C LEU A 76 0.89 -18.98 -14.18
N PHE A 77 -0.19 -18.44 -13.60
CA PHE A 77 -0.25 -17.96 -12.23
C PHE A 77 -1.13 -18.83 -11.33
N HIS A 78 -1.56 -20.00 -11.78
CA HIS A 78 -2.30 -20.98 -10.97
C HIS A 78 -3.52 -20.40 -10.21
N PHE A 79 -4.32 -19.55 -10.87
CA PHE A 79 -5.51 -18.93 -10.26
C PHE A 79 -6.62 -19.96 -10.02
N GLU A 80 -7.24 -19.91 -8.84
CA GLU A 80 -8.33 -20.86 -8.50
C GLU A 80 -9.63 -20.60 -9.30
N SER A 81 -9.84 -19.35 -9.74
CA SER A 81 -11.03 -18.91 -10.44
C SER A 81 -10.74 -17.69 -11.33
N GLN A 82 -11.67 -17.40 -12.25
CA GLN A 82 -11.64 -16.15 -13.04
C GLN A 82 -11.73 -14.91 -12.13
N LYS A 83 -12.36 -15.04 -10.95
CA LYS A 83 -12.45 -13.95 -9.98
C LYS A 83 -11.08 -13.60 -9.39
N SER A 84 -10.27 -14.59 -9.06
CA SER A 84 -8.90 -14.36 -8.55
C SER A 84 -8.00 -13.71 -9.59
N CYS A 85 -8.14 -14.12 -10.85
CA CYS A 85 -7.49 -13.44 -11.99
C CYS A 85 -7.95 -11.98 -12.13
N SER A 86 -9.26 -11.72 -12.01
CA SER A 86 -9.81 -10.35 -12.04
C SER A 86 -9.23 -9.48 -10.91
N LEU A 87 -9.18 -9.97 -9.68
CA LEU A 87 -8.59 -9.24 -8.54
C LEU A 87 -7.09 -8.96 -8.77
N PHE A 88 -6.35 -9.91 -9.32
CA PHE A 88 -4.96 -9.70 -9.69
C PHE A 88 -4.80 -8.59 -10.74
N LEU A 89 -5.57 -8.62 -11.82
CA LEU A 89 -5.51 -7.60 -12.86
C LEU A 89 -5.95 -6.22 -12.36
N LEU A 90 -7.01 -6.16 -11.55
CA LEU A 90 -7.49 -4.93 -10.93
C LEU A 90 -6.45 -4.29 -10.03
N SER A 91 -5.59 -5.08 -9.37
CA SER A 91 -4.55 -4.56 -8.49
C SER A 91 -3.66 -3.55 -9.19
N PHE A 92 -3.29 -3.81 -10.45
CA PHE A 92 -2.46 -2.94 -11.30
C PHE A 92 -3.11 -1.62 -11.66
N ILE A 93 -4.42 -1.48 -11.44
CA ILE A 93 -5.16 -0.26 -11.72
C ILE A 93 -5.42 0.50 -10.43
N ILE A 94 -6.01 -0.17 -9.43
CA ILE A 94 -6.58 0.52 -8.26
C ILE A 94 -5.61 0.66 -7.08
N GLY A 95 -4.67 -0.27 -6.92
CA GLY A 95 -3.78 -0.31 -5.76
C GLY A 95 -4.48 -0.40 -4.38
N GLN A 96 -3.71 -0.09 -3.34
CA GLN A 96 -4.11 -0.16 -1.93
C GLN A 96 -4.71 1.16 -1.42
N PRO A 97 -5.70 1.17 -0.50
CA PRO A 97 -6.35 0.03 0.16
C PRO A 97 -7.48 -0.66 -0.62
N SER A 98 -7.88 -0.12 -1.76
CA SER A 98 -9.05 -0.57 -2.52
C SER A 98 -8.98 -2.05 -2.90
N ILE A 99 -7.82 -2.55 -3.36
CA ILE A 99 -7.69 -3.96 -3.72
C ILE A 99 -7.84 -4.92 -2.53
N THR A 100 -7.34 -4.55 -1.35
CA THR A 100 -7.54 -5.36 -0.13
C THR A 100 -9.01 -5.48 0.22
N LEU A 101 -9.77 -4.39 0.07
CA LEU A 101 -11.21 -4.40 0.32
C LEU A 101 -11.94 -5.31 -0.67
N LEU A 102 -11.58 -5.28 -1.96
CA LEU A 102 -12.16 -6.18 -2.96
C LEU A 102 -11.81 -7.65 -2.72
N ILE A 103 -10.56 -7.96 -2.32
CA ILE A 103 -10.15 -9.33 -1.96
C ILE A 103 -10.95 -9.82 -0.74
N LYS A 104 -11.09 -8.97 0.28
CA LYS A 104 -11.89 -9.29 1.47
C LYS A 104 -13.36 -9.52 1.10
N GLN A 105 -13.97 -8.65 0.31
CA GLN A 105 -15.36 -8.83 -0.14
C GLN A 105 -15.55 -10.11 -0.93
N ALA A 106 -14.61 -10.45 -1.82
CA ALA A 106 -14.64 -11.68 -2.59
C ALA A 106 -14.52 -12.94 -1.69
N PHE A 107 -13.73 -12.85 -0.62
CA PHE A 107 -13.63 -13.88 0.41
C PHE A 107 -14.91 -13.98 1.25
N ASP A 108 -15.47 -12.86 1.72
CA ASP A 108 -16.69 -12.82 2.53
C ASP A 108 -17.91 -13.36 1.75
N LYS A 109 -17.93 -13.16 0.42
CA LYS A 109 -18.93 -13.72 -0.51
C LYS A 109 -18.61 -15.15 -0.97
N GLU A 110 -17.59 -15.80 -0.39
CA GLU A 110 -17.15 -17.16 -0.72
C GLU A 110 -16.75 -17.41 -2.19
N THR A 111 -16.56 -16.34 -2.97
CA THR A 111 -16.11 -16.42 -4.38
C THR A 111 -14.61 -16.70 -4.53
N VAL A 112 -13.86 -16.45 -3.45
CA VAL A 112 -12.42 -16.71 -3.36
C VAL A 112 -12.13 -17.45 -2.05
N SER A 113 -11.32 -18.51 -2.10
CA SER A 113 -10.96 -19.26 -0.91
C SER A 113 -10.05 -18.44 0.01
N ILE A 114 -10.03 -18.76 1.31
CA ILE A 114 -9.08 -18.13 2.24
C ILE A 114 -7.61 -18.32 1.82
N ARG A 115 -7.29 -19.45 1.17
CA ARG A 115 -5.93 -19.73 0.70
C ARG A 115 -5.55 -18.79 -0.44
N GLU A 116 -6.45 -18.61 -1.40
CA GLU A 116 -6.22 -17.71 -2.52
C GLU A 116 -6.30 -16.23 -2.11
N ALA A 117 -7.20 -15.85 -1.20
CA ALA A 117 -7.21 -14.49 -0.64
C ALA A 117 -5.86 -14.17 0.03
N ASN A 118 -5.34 -15.09 0.87
CA ASN A 118 -3.99 -14.97 1.43
C ASN A 118 -2.91 -14.91 0.35
N ARG A 119 -3.09 -15.64 -0.75
CA ARG A 119 -2.14 -15.71 -1.85
C ARG A 119 -2.10 -14.40 -2.63
N LEU A 120 -3.25 -13.87 -3.05
CA LEU A 120 -3.38 -12.59 -3.74
C LEU A 120 -2.74 -11.45 -2.93
N MET A 121 -3.04 -11.37 -1.63
CA MET A 121 -2.47 -10.36 -0.72
C MET A 121 -0.94 -10.29 -0.75
N ARG A 122 -0.23 -11.38 -1.10
CA ARG A 122 1.24 -11.41 -1.19
C ARG A 122 1.80 -10.61 -2.36
N PHE A 123 1.05 -10.44 -3.44
CA PHE A 123 1.57 -9.87 -4.68
C PHE A 123 0.67 -8.79 -5.32
N THR A 124 -0.53 -8.55 -4.80
CA THR A 124 -1.43 -7.48 -5.30
C THR A 124 -1.33 -6.18 -4.49
N SER A 125 -0.38 -6.08 -3.57
CA SER A 125 -0.31 -4.99 -2.61
C SER A 125 0.68 -3.92 -3.05
N HIS A 126 0.33 -3.10 -4.04
CA HIS A 126 1.14 -1.97 -4.49
C HIS A 126 0.31 -0.68 -4.49
N LEU A 127 0.99 0.47 -4.55
CA LEU A 127 0.32 1.76 -4.73
C LEU A 127 -0.22 1.85 -6.16
N SER A 128 -1.25 2.67 -6.35
CA SER A 128 -1.81 2.85 -7.68
C SER A 128 -0.80 3.50 -8.63
N PRO A 129 -0.80 3.16 -9.93
CA PRO A 129 0.11 3.77 -10.91
C PRO A 129 -0.02 5.28 -10.96
N LEU A 130 -1.25 5.80 -10.88
CA LEU A 130 -1.51 7.24 -10.92
C LEU A 130 -0.90 7.95 -9.71
N PHE A 131 -0.95 7.35 -8.53
CA PHE A 131 -0.27 7.89 -7.34
C PHE A 131 1.26 7.92 -7.53
N ILE A 132 1.84 6.80 -8.00
CA ILE A 132 3.29 6.69 -8.22
C ILE A 132 3.77 7.73 -9.22
N ILE A 133 3.10 7.84 -10.37
CA ILE A 133 3.44 8.81 -11.42
C ILE A 133 3.29 10.24 -10.87
N ALA A 134 2.19 10.56 -10.19
CA ALA A 134 1.99 11.89 -9.64
C ALA A 134 3.08 12.28 -8.61
N MET A 135 3.54 11.32 -7.81
CA MET A 135 4.59 11.54 -6.81
C MET A 135 6.00 11.65 -7.40
N VAL A 136 6.32 10.87 -8.43
CA VAL A 136 7.71 10.62 -8.86
C VAL A 136 8.02 11.06 -10.30
N SER A 137 7.04 11.54 -11.07
CA SER A 137 7.24 12.02 -12.46
C SER A 137 7.40 13.55 -12.58
N GLY A 138 7.96 14.21 -11.56
CA GLY A 138 8.27 15.65 -11.58
C GLY A 138 9.68 15.94 -11.06
N LYS A 139 10.15 17.18 -11.22
CA LYS A 139 11.49 17.60 -10.76
C LYS A 139 11.74 17.14 -9.30
N PRO A 140 12.90 16.53 -8.99
CA PRO A 140 14.11 16.44 -9.81
C PRO A 140 14.11 15.30 -10.86
N PHE A 141 13.08 14.46 -10.92
CA PHE A 141 13.04 13.31 -11.81
C PHE A 141 12.58 13.64 -13.23
N LEU A 142 13.04 12.82 -14.16
CA LEU A 142 12.46 12.69 -15.49
C LEU A 142 11.11 11.97 -15.40
N ALA A 143 10.16 12.32 -16.27
CA ALA A 143 8.85 11.67 -16.32
C ALA A 143 8.94 10.14 -16.41
N ARG A 144 9.97 9.63 -17.12
CA ARG A 144 10.29 8.19 -17.29
C ARG A 144 10.44 7.44 -15.97
N THR A 145 10.89 8.11 -14.90
CA THR A 145 11.19 7.49 -13.60
C THR A 145 9.93 6.91 -12.95
N GLY A 146 8.83 7.66 -12.94
CA GLY A 146 7.56 7.17 -12.41
C GLY A 146 7.04 5.96 -13.17
N TYR A 147 7.14 5.96 -14.50
CA TYR A 147 6.76 4.80 -15.32
C TYR A 147 7.65 3.58 -15.07
N LEU A 148 8.97 3.78 -14.96
CA LEU A 148 9.90 2.72 -14.60
C LEU A 148 9.53 2.08 -13.26
N ILE A 149 9.23 2.91 -12.25
CA ILE A 149 8.80 2.41 -10.94
C ILE A 149 7.50 1.62 -11.09
N VAL A 150 6.49 2.12 -11.79
CA VAL A 150 5.24 1.38 -12.04
C VAL A 150 5.52 0.02 -12.68
N LEU A 151 6.34 -0.03 -13.73
CA LEU A 151 6.70 -1.28 -14.40
C LEU A 151 7.45 -2.24 -13.47
N SER A 152 8.34 -1.73 -12.61
CA SER A 152 9.03 -2.54 -11.61
C SER A 152 8.05 -3.16 -10.59
N GLN A 153 6.99 -2.44 -10.21
CA GLN A 153 5.95 -2.96 -9.31
C GLN A 153 5.16 -4.08 -9.98
N VAL A 154 4.74 -3.87 -11.23
CA VAL A 154 4.02 -4.87 -12.02
C VAL A 154 4.87 -6.11 -12.22
N PHE A 155 6.14 -5.94 -12.59
CA PHE A 155 7.08 -7.05 -12.77
C PHE A 155 7.24 -7.87 -11.48
N ALA A 156 7.50 -7.21 -10.35
CA ALA A 156 7.64 -7.88 -9.07
C ALA A 156 6.36 -8.62 -8.65
N SER A 157 5.19 -8.02 -8.85
CA SER A 157 3.89 -8.67 -8.64
C SER A 157 3.71 -9.92 -9.50
N CYS A 158 4.01 -9.86 -10.80
CA CYS A 158 3.92 -10.99 -11.71
C CYS A 158 4.90 -12.11 -11.34
N LEU A 159 6.14 -11.76 -11.01
CA LEU A 159 7.16 -12.73 -10.59
C LEU A 159 6.74 -13.44 -9.29
N LEU A 160 6.24 -12.69 -8.31
CA LEU A 160 5.73 -13.28 -7.06
C LEU A 160 4.49 -14.14 -7.29
N ALA A 161 3.58 -13.74 -8.19
CA ALA A 161 2.42 -14.54 -8.55
C ALA A 161 2.85 -15.87 -9.21
N PHE A 162 3.84 -15.84 -10.10
CA PHE A 162 4.40 -17.01 -10.76
C PHE A 162 5.07 -17.98 -9.77
N LEU A 163 5.89 -17.45 -8.85
CA LEU A 163 6.58 -18.26 -7.82
C LEU A 163 5.64 -18.78 -6.73
N SER A 164 4.48 -18.15 -6.55
CA SER A 164 3.52 -18.52 -5.54
C SER A 164 2.72 -19.75 -5.97
N LYS A 165 2.90 -20.88 -5.26
CA LYS A 165 2.12 -22.11 -5.48
C LYS A 165 0.62 -21.83 -5.36
N GLY A 166 -0.12 -21.99 -6.46
CA GLY A 166 -1.57 -21.83 -6.48
C GLY A 166 -2.31 -23.06 -5.95
N THR A 167 -3.63 -23.00 -5.98
CA THR A 167 -4.51 -24.10 -5.54
C THR A 167 -5.32 -24.65 -6.69
N SER A 168 -5.37 -25.98 -6.83
CA SER A 168 -6.18 -26.66 -7.85
C SER A 168 -7.68 -26.75 -7.50
N LYS A 169 -8.12 -26.24 -6.35
CA LYS A 169 -9.52 -26.33 -5.93
C LYS A 169 -10.35 -25.35 -6.75
N LYS A 170 -11.13 -25.86 -7.71
CA LYS A 170 -12.05 -25.06 -8.51
C LYS A 170 -13.20 -24.58 -7.62
N MET A 171 -13.38 -23.27 -7.50
CA MET A 171 -14.60 -22.67 -6.92
C MET A 171 -15.58 -22.31 -8.04
N SER A 172 -16.88 -22.27 -7.76
CA SER A 172 -17.87 -21.78 -8.70
C SER A 172 -17.61 -20.30 -9.02
N SER A 173 -17.57 -19.96 -10.31
CA SER A 173 -17.39 -18.60 -10.80
C SER A 173 -18.74 -17.88 -10.77
N ILE A 174 -19.18 -17.44 -9.60
CA ILE A 174 -20.29 -16.48 -9.53
C ILE A 174 -19.70 -15.11 -9.87
N PRO A 175 -20.20 -14.39 -10.90
CA PRO A 175 -19.84 -12.99 -11.12
C PRO A 175 -20.08 -12.20 -9.84
N LEU A 176 -19.27 -11.16 -9.56
CA LEU A 176 -19.71 -10.26 -8.50
C LEU A 176 -20.98 -9.59 -9.01
N GLU A 177 -22.12 -9.89 -8.39
CA GLU A 177 -23.17 -8.89 -8.26
C GLU A 177 -22.58 -7.79 -7.39
N THR A 178 -21.86 -6.90 -8.05
CA THR A 178 -21.61 -5.57 -7.54
C THR A 178 -22.87 -4.78 -7.80
N GLU A 179 -23.58 -4.42 -6.73
CA GLU A 179 -24.42 -3.22 -6.70
C GLU A 179 -23.50 -1.97 -6.85
N VAL A 180 -22.72 -1.87 -7.91
CA VAL A 180 -21.97 -0.66 -8.23
C VAL A 180 -22.94 0.23 -9.00
N GLY A 181 -23.91 0.75 -8.24
CA GLY A 181 -24.66 1.93 -8.63
C GLY A 181 -23.81 3.17 -8.41
N PHE A 182 -24.16 4.26 -9.11
CA PHE A 182 -23.61 5.59 -8.83
C PHE A 182 -23.75 5.98 -7.35
N SER A 183 -24.79 5.49 -6.67
CA SER A 183 -25.02 5.62 -5.22
C SER A 183 -23.88 5.06 -4.37
N TYR A 184 -23.39 3.86 -4.68
CA TYR A 184 -22.27 3.23 -3.95
C TYR A 184 -20.99 4.07 -4.03
N LEU A 185 -20.74 4.70 -5.18
CA LEU A 185 -19.58 5.58 -5.37
C LEU A 185 -19.69 6.85 -4.53
N ILE A 186 -20.89 7.42 -4.40
CA ILE A 186 -21.15 8.62 -3.59
C ILE A 186 -21.02 8.33 -2.10
N GLU A 187 -21.42 7.15 -1.64
CA GLU A 187 -21.42 6.82 -0.22
C GLU A 187 -20.06 6.30 0.27
N GLU A 188 -19.47 5.32 -0.44
CA GLU A 188 -18.28 4.63 0.07
C GLU A 188 -16.97 5.34 -0.25
N CYS A 189 -16.86 6.03 -1.40
CA CYS A 189 -15.61 6.68 -1.79
C CYS A 189 -15.20 7.79 -0.81
N PRO A 190 -16.09 8.72 -0.39
CA PRO A 190 -15.73 9.75 0.59
C PRO A 190 -15.32 9.16 1.95
N LEU A 191 -16.04 8.13 2.41
CA LEU A 191 -15.72 7.43 3.66
C LEU A 191 -14.34 6.76 3.59
N LEU A 192 -14.01 6.12 2.47
CA LEU A 192 -12.69 5.53 2.25
C LEU A 192 -11.59 6.59 2.28
N LEU A 193 -11.79 7.71 1.58
CA LEU A 193 -10.83 8.82 1.53
C LEU A 193 -10.57 9.41 2.91
N LEU A 194 -11.62 9.61 3.72
CA LEU A 194 -11.49 10.11 5.10
C LEU A 194 -10.79 9.09 6.02
N LYS A 195 -11.08 7.79 5.88
CA LYS A 195 -10.37 6.73 6.62
C LYS A 195 -8.87 6.74 6.31
N ILE A 196 -8.52 6.91 5.03
CA ILE A 196 -7.11 7.01 4.59
C ILE A 196 -6.46 8.25 5.21
N LEU A 197 -7.10 9.43 5.12
CA LEU A 197 -6.59 10.67 5.71
C LEU A 197 -6.34 10.54 7.21
N MET A 198 -7.30 9.98 7.95
CA MET A 198 -7.17 9.80 9.41
C MET A 198 -5.98 8.90 9.76
N ILE A 199 -5.80 7.79 9.05
CA ILE A 199 -4.65 6.90 9.28
C ILE A 199 -3.34 7.59 8.90
N MET A 200 -3.30 8.33 7.79
CA MET A 200 -2.12 9.11 7.40
C MET A 200 -1.73 10.11 8.49
N ILE A 201 -2.68 10.87 9.03
CA ILE A 201 -2.43 11.84 10.09
C ILE A 201 -1.92 11.13 11.35
N ILE A 202 -2.66 10.12 11.84
CA ILE A 202 -2.27 9.40 13.06
C ILE A 202 -0.84 8.87 12.93
N VAL A 203 -0.54 8.16 11.84
CA VAL A 203 0.77 7.52 11.65
C VAL A 203 1.88 8.55 11.44
N SER A 204 1.61 9.66 10.75
CA SER A 204 2.57 10.78 10.63
C SER A 204 2.88 11.42 11.99
N LEU A 205 1.94 11.41 12.92
CA LEU A 205 2.13 11.95 14.27
C LEU A 205 2.87 10.97 15.20
N LEU A 206 2.81 9.65 14.95
CA LEU A 206 3.53 8.65 15.75
C LEU A 206 5.06 8.81 15.71
N ARG A 207 5.62 9.61 14.78
CA ARG A 207 7.06 9.89 14.68
C ARG A 207 7.56 10.89 15.73
N PHE A 208 6.68 11.69 16.34
CA PHE A 208 7.05 12.80 17.22
C PHE A 208 7.79 12.42 18.51
N PRO A 209 7.46 11.31 19.20
CA PRO A 209 8.26 10.85 20.33
C PRO A 209 9.72 10.65 19.94
N VAL A 210 9.99 10.04 18.78
CA VAL A 210 11.35 9.80 18.31
C VAL A 210 12.03 11.12 17.96
N LEU A 211 11.35 12.02 17.23
CA LEU A 211 11.92 13.33 16.87
C LEU A 211 12.23 14.21 18.09
N THR A 212 11.41 14.11 19.15
CA THR A 212 11.53 14.96 20.34
C THR A 212 12.56 14.41 21.32
N PHE A 213 12.50 13.12 21.64
CA PHE A 213 13.35 12.51 22.67
C PHE A 213 14.64 11.89 22.11
N LEU A 214 14.71 11.66 20.80
CA LEU A 214 15.90 11.15 20.09
C LEU A 214 16.23 12.01 18.85
N PRO A 215 16.48 13.32 19.01
CA PRO A 215 16.60 14.25 17.88
C PRO A 215 17.76 13.92 16.93
N GLY A 216 18.80 13.23 17.40
CA GLY A 216 19.90 12.75 16.56
C GLY A 216 19.47 11.68 15.56
N PHE A 217 18.42 10.90 15.86
CA PHE A 217 17.95 9.80 15.02
C PHE A 217 17.45 10.32 13.66
N GLY A 218 16.65 11.39 13.66
CA GLY A 218 16.13 11.99 12.43
C GLY A 218 17.16 12.75 11.59
N LYS A 219 18.34 13.05 12.15
CA LYS A 219 19.43 13.75 11.44
C LYS A 219 20.26 12.80 10.58
N ILE A 220 20.39 11.54 10.99
CA ILE A 220 21.12 10.52 10.25
C ILE A 220 20.22 9.99 9.13
N LEU A 221 20.77 9.82 7.92
CA LEU A 221 20.00 9.40 6.75
C LEU A 221 19.20 8.11 6.99
N PHE A 222 19.80 7.12 7.65
CA PHE A 222 19.15 5.86 8.00
C PHE A 222 17.99 6.06 8.99
N GLY A 223 18.17 6.84 10.05
CA GLY A 223 17.10 7.10 11.01
C GLY A 223 15.97 7.94 10.41
N ARG A 224 16.30 8.91 9.55
CA ARG A 224 15.32 9.63 8.74
C ARG A 224 14.52 8.68 7.83
N TYR A 225 15.17 7.75 7.16
CA TYR A 225 14.51 6.75 6.33
C TYR A 225 13.54 5.88 7.14
N LEU A 226 13.95 5.41 8.32
CA LEU A 226 13.07 4.64 9.21
C LEU A 226 11.84 5.43 9.67
N LEU A 227 11.96 6.74 9.87
CA LEU A 227 10.81 7.61 10.16
C LEU A 227 9.94 7.83 8.91
N ASP A 228 10.54 7.94 7.73
CA ASP A 228 9.83 8.06 6.44
C ASP A 228 9.01 6.78 6.12
N LEU A 229 9.36 5.62 6.70
CA LEU A 229 8.56 4.40 6.59
C LEU A 229 7.26 4.42 7.43
N PHE A 230 7.04 5.40 8.30
CA PHE A 230 5.80 5.48 9.07
C PHE A 230 4.63 5.75 8.12
N GLU A 231 4.67 6.88 7.43
CA GLU A 231 3.62 7.25 6.49
C GLU A 231 4.23 7.44 5.10
N ILE A 232 3.83 6.57 4.16
CA ILE A 232 4.48 6.44 2.85
C ILE A 232 4.40 7.72 2.02
N THR A 233 3.33 8.51 2.13
CA THR A 233 3.13 9.70 1.28
C THR A 233 4.09 10.83 1.67
N THR A 234 4.14 11.16 2.96
CA THR A 234 5.07 12.11 3.57
C THR A 234 6.51 11.61 3.49
N GLY A 235 6.71 10.30 3.67
CA GLY A 235 7.99 9.62 3.51
C GLY A 235 8.54 9.76 2.09
N LEU A 236 7.75 9.47 1.06
CA LEU A 236 8.17 9.67 -0.34
C LEU A 236 8.45 11.14 -0.64
N ALA A 237 7.64 12.08 -0.15
CA ALA A 237 7.90 13.51 -0.30
C ALA A 237 9.22 13.97 0.37
N SER A 238 9.73 13.21 1.35
CA SER A 238 11.04 13.38 1.99
C SER A 238 12.16 12.67 1.21
N ILE A 239 11.97 11.38 0.88
CA ILE A 239 12.96 10.51 0.20
C ILE A 239 13.41 11.10 -1.13
N ILE A 240 12.48 11.65 -1.93
CA ILE A 240 12.77 12.28 -3.22
C ILE A 240 13.83 13.39 -3.13
N LYS A 241 14.00 13.98 -1.94
CA LYS A 241 14.96 15.07 -1.67
C LYS A 241 16.26 14.57 -1.05
N TYR A 242 16.46 13.26 -0.94
CA TYR A 242 17.68 12.70 -0.37
C TYR A 242 18.88 13.00 -1.27
N PRO A 243 20.07 13.25 -0.69
CA PRO A 243 21.29 13.53 -1.45
C PRO A 243 21.90 12.22 -1.98
N LEU A 244 21.13 11.47 -2.77
CA LEU A 244 21.52 10.20 -3.38
C LEU A 244 21.58 10.34 -4.90
N GLN A 245 22.44 9.56 -5.53
CA GLN A 245 22.49 9.45 -6.99
C GLN A 245 21.17 8.88 -7.52
N LEU A 246 20.77 9.32 -8.72
CA LEU A 246 19.48 8.96 -9.32
C LEU A 246 19.20 7.45 -9.34
N PRO A 247 20.12 6.55 -9.76
CA PRO A 247 19.83 5.11 -9.76
C PRO A 247 19.51 4.55 -8.37
N VAL A 248 20.28 4.95 -7.35
CA VAL A 248 20.08 4.53 -5.95
C VAL A 248 18.79 5.12 -5.39
N LEU A 249 18.50 6.37 -5.71
CA LEU A 249 17.29 7.05 -5.28
C LEU A 249 16.03 6.41 -5.88
N THR A 250 16.02 6.13 -7.19
CA THR A 250 14.92 5.44 -7.88
C THR A 250 14.71 4.03 -7.31
N ALA A 251 15.80 3.31 -7.03
CA ALA A 251 15.76 1.99 -6.39
C ALA A 251 15.15 2.06 -4.97
N LEU A 252 15.58 3.03 -4.16
CA LEU A 252 15.04 3.23 -2.81
C LEU A 252 13.55 3.58 -2.84
N ILE A 253 13.13 4.43 -3.78
CA ILE A 253 11.71 4.78 -3.96
C ILE A 253 10.90 3.55 -4.36
N GLY A 254 11.36 2.78 -5.36
CA GLY A 254 10.71 1.54 -5.79
C GLY A 254 10.55 0.54 -4.65
N PHE A 255 11.63 0.29 -3.91
CA PHE A 255 11.62 -0.54 -2.70
C PHE A 255 10.61 -0.03 -1.66
N THR A 256 10.60 1.27 -1.39
CA THR A 256 9.77 1.88 -0.34
C THR A 256 8.27 1.83 -0.69
N ILE A 257 7.91 2.06 -1.95
CA ILE A 257 6.55 1.89 -2.46
C ILE A 257 6.08 0.45 -2.27
N SER A 258 6.94 -0.53 -2.58
CA SER A 258 6.65 -1.94 -2.35
C SER A 258 6.66 -2.35 -0.89
N LEU A 259 7.25 -1.59 0.04
CA LEU A 259 7.17 -1.87 1.47
C LEU A 259 5.88 -1.31 2.11
N SER A 260 5.26 -0.31 1.48
CA SER A 260 3.97 0.33 1.86
C SER A 260 3.95 1.14 3.16
N GLY A 261 4.98 1.09 3.98
CA GLY A 261 5.04 1.82 5.25
C GLY A 261 3.98 1.39 6.27
N LEU A 262 4.06 1.93 7.49
CA LEU A 262 3.14 1.57 8.57
C LEU A 262 1.69 1.99 8.28
N CYS A 263 1.49 3.11 7.58
CA CYS A 263 0.15 3.62 7.27
C CYS A 263 -0.68 2.61 6.47
N ILE A 264 -0.11 2.01 5.42
CA ILE A 264 -0.82 1.02 4.60
C ILE A 264 -0.90 -0.33 5.30
N ILE A 265 0.13 -0.71 6.06
CA ILE A 265 0.07 -1.94 6.87
C ILE A 265 -1.11 -1.85 7.85
N PHE A 266 -1.30 -0.72 8.51
CA PHE A 266 -2.44 -0.50 9.42
C PHE A 266 -3.78 -0.46 8.69
N GLN A 267 -3.87 0.18 7.51
CA GLN A 267 -5.07 0.13 6.67
C GLN A 267 -5.44 -1.30 6.27
N THR A 268 -4.44 -2.09 5.86
CA THR A 268 -4.60 -3.50 5.49
C THR A 268 -5.08 -4.30 6.69
N LEU A 269 -4.41 -4.15 7.84
CA LEU A 269 -4.77 -4.82 9.09
C LEU A 269 -6.18 -4.52 9.55
N TYR A 270 -6.58 -3.26 9.47
CA TYR A 270 -7.93 -2.84 9.84
C TYR A 270 -8.97 -3.49 8.92
N ALA A 271 -8.73 -3.47 7.61
CA ALA A 271 -9.61 -4.11 6.63
C ALA A 271 -9.77 -5.61 6.92
N VAL A 272 -8.67 -6.30 7.24
CA VAL A 272 -8.63 -7.77 7.35
C VAL A 272 -8.78 -8.30 8.78
N LYS A 273 -9.04 -7.44 9.78
CA LYS A 273 -9.02 -7.79 11.22
C LYS A 273 -9.89 -8.98 11.62
N LYS A 274 -10.99 -9.23 10.90
CA LYS A 274 -11.92 -10.34 11.15
C LYS A 274 -11.67 -11.58 10.27
N THR A 275 -10.58 -11.57 9.50
CA THR A 275 -10.21 -12.66 8.60
C THR A 275 -9.03 -13.45 9.17
N SER A 276 -8.84 -14.68 8.71
CA SER A 276 -7.66 -15.50 9.03
C SER A 276 -6.46 -15.19 8.11
N LEU A 277 -6.38 -13.96 7.60
CA LEU A 277 -5.26 -13.51 6.77
C LEU A 277 -3.97 -13.36 7.58
N LYS A 278 -2.88 -13.96 7.08
CA LYS A 278 -1.60 -14.06 7.81
C LYS A 278 -0.73 -12.82 7.60
N LEU A 279 -0.74 -11.89 8.56
CA LEU A 279 0.08 -10.66 8.51
C LEU A 279 1.57 -10.92 8.29
N ALA A 280 2.16 -11.90 9.00
CA ALA A 280 3.59 -12.19 8.85
C ALA A 280 3.97 -12.61 7.42
N SER A 281 3.10 -13.41 6.79
CA SER A 281 3.27 -13.77 5.38
C SER A 281 3.14 -12.54 4.49
N TYR A 282 2.13 -11.70 4.72
CA TYR A 282 1.98 -10.45 3.97
C TYR A 282 3.26 -9.59 4.05
N LEU A 283 3.74 -9.27 5.26
CA LEU A 283 4.92 -8.43 5.45
C LEU A 283 6.19 -9.01 4.82
N PHE A 284 6.38 -10.32 4.93
CA PHE A 284 7.52 -11.01 4.31
C PHE A 284 7.52 -10.84 2.77
N PHE A 285 6.36 -11.04 2.13
CA PHE A 285 6.26 -10.88 0.69
C PHE A 285 6.35 -9.40 0.24
N ARG A 286 5.93 -8.44 1.07
CA ARG A 286 6.18 -7.00 0.83
C ARG A 286 7.68 -6.69 0.76
N LEU A 287 8.47 -7.27 1.66
CA LEU A 287 9.93 -7.11 1.64
C LEU A 287 10.53 -7.69 0.36
N ILE A 288 10.15 -8.90 -0.05
CA ILE A 288 10.63 -9.51 -1.29
C ILE A 288 10.21 -8.67 -2.51
N HIS A 289 8.97 -8.21 -2.56
CA HIS A 289 8.48 -7.31 -3.61
C HIS A 289 9.36 -6.07 -3.72
N GLY A 290 9.68 -5.44 -2.58
CA GLY A 290 10.56 -4.28 -2.55
C GLY A 290 11.97 -4.57 -3.04
N LEU A 291 12.55 -5.70 -2.65
CA LEU A 291 13.87 -6.10 -3.14
C LEU A 291 13.88 -6.27 -4.67
N ILE A 292 12.85 -6.93 -5.22
CA ILE A 292 12.72 -7.11 -6.68
C ILE A 292 12.53 -5.76 -7.38
N SER A 293 11.58 -4.94 -6.92
CA SER A 293 11.30 -3.63 -7.54
C SER A 293 12.51 -2.69 -7.46
N GLY A 294 13.16 -2.61 -6.29
CA GLY A 294 14.35 -1.80 -6.10
C GLY A 294 15.50 -2.26 -7.00
N ALA A 295 15.73 -3.57 -7.12
CA ALA A 295 16.75 -4.11 -8.02
C ALA A 295 16.46 -3.80 -9.50
N VAL A 296 15.21 -3.96 -9.95
CA VAL A 296 14.80 -3.62 -11.32
C VAL A 296 15.03 -2.14 -11.60
N CYS A 297 14.57 -1.26 -10.70
CA CYS A 297 14.79 0.18 -10.81
C CYS A 297 16.28 0.53 -10.90
N LEU A 298 17.11 -0.07 -10.04
CA LEU A 298 18.56 0.18 -10.01
C LEU A 298 19.21 -0.21 -11.35
N VAL A 299 18.95 -1.43 -11.82
CA VAL A 299 19.54 -1.95 -13.06
C VAL A 299 19.10 -1.12 -14.26
N CYS A 300 17.81 -0.80 -14.37
CA CYS A 300 17.31 -0.02 -15.50
C CYS A 300 17.88 1.41 -15.53
N GLU A 301 18.00 2.09 -14.38
CA GLU A 301 18.61 3.44 -14.36
C GLU A 301 20.12 3.43 -14.62
N LEU A 302 20.83 2.33 -14.34
CA LEU A 302 22.25 2.20 -14.68
C LEU A 302 22.48 1.96 -16.19
N LEU A 303 21.46 1.50 -16.90
CA LEU A 303 21.52 1.21 -18.35
C LEU A 303 21.02 2.38 -19.22
N LEU A 304 20.41 3.41 -18.62
CA LEU A 304 19.78 4.56 -19.27
C LEU A 304 20.61 5.84 -19.19
#